data_AF-A0AAD4DWK4-F1
#
_entry.id   AF-A0AAD4DWK4-F1
#
_cell.length_a   1.000
_cell.length_b   1.000
_cell.length_c   1.000
_cell.angle_alpha   90.00
_cell.angle_beta   90.00
_cell.angle_gamma   90.00
#
_symmetry.space_group_name_H-M   'P 1'
#
loop_
_entity.id
_entity.type
_entity.pdbx_description
1 polymer ?
#
loop_
_entity_poly.entity_id
_entity_poly.type
_entity_poly.pdbx_seq_one_letter_code
_entity_poly.pdbx_strand_id
1 'polypeptide(L)'
;MLLTDSLGFSVGQVRVIFSLPPKSLQLLFPPTVNIPPHLAYIEWFTPFPPALDRNNGLYKLSRLVVASIVPVGDIVRSIHLIPKFGDSALREWTSETVLEDCNTFWVNSYIDRHTFSIFR
;
A
#
# COMPACT_ATOMS: atom_id res chain seq x y z
N MET A 1 -3.06 -1.47 -0.34
CA MET A 1 -3.00 -1.85 -1.77
C MET A 1 -1.62 -2.37 -2.10
N LEU A 2 -1.56 -3.37 -2.96
CA LEU A 2 -0.33 -3.89 -3.58
C LEU A 2 -0.13 -3.18 -4.91
N LEU A 3 1.06 -2.65 -5.14
CA LEU A 3 1.46 -1.94 -6.35
C LEU A 3 2.72 -2.59 -6.91
N THR A 4 2.92 -2.52 -8.22
CA THR A 4 4.16 -2.94 -8.87
C THR A 4 5.07 -1.75 -9.13
N ASP A 5 6.35 -1.89 -8.81
CA ASP A 5 7.41 -0.95 -9.17
C ASP A 5 8.57 -1.70 -9.87
N SER A 6 9.65 -0.99 -10.17
CA SER A 6 10.83 -1.56 -10.84
C SER A 6 11.60 -2.60 -10.01
N LEU A 7 11.34 -2.67 -8.70
CA LEU A 7 11.99 -3.58 -7.75
C LEU A 7 11.08 -4.74 -7.32
N GLY A 8 9.82 -4.74 -7.75
CA GLY A 8 8.85 -5.81 -7.50
C GLY A 8 7.54 -5.28 -6.97
N PHE A 9 7.09 -5.82 -5.83
CA PHE A 9 5.85 -5.39 -5.19
C PHE A 9 6.12 -4.44 -4.03
N SER A 10 5.28 -3.41 -3.94
CA SER A 10 5.25 -2.46 -2.84
C SER A 10 3.84 -2.36 -2.25
N VAL A 11 3.76 -2.04 -0.95
CA VAL A 11 2.47 -1.89 -0.25
C VAL A 11 2.26 -0.43 0.08
N GLY A 12 1.07 0.08 -0.23
CA GLY A 12 0.68 1.45 0.07
C GLY A 12 -0.79 1.59 0.45
N GLN A 13 -1.11 2.57 1.27
CA GLN A 13 -2.47 2.97 1.62
C GLN A 13 -2.94 4.04 0.64
N VAL A 14 -4.05 3.76 -0.06
CA VAL A 14 -4.71 4.77 -0.89
C VAL A 14 -5.44 5.73 0.03
N ARG A 15 -5.14 7.04 -0.07
CA ARG A 15 -5.86 8.09 0.69
C ARG A 15 -6.94 8.75 -0.14
N VAL A 16 -6.65 8.97 -1.43
CA VAL A 16 -7.59 9.57 -2.37
C VAL A 16 -7.30 9.08 -3.78
N ILE A 17 -8.36 8.85 -4.54
CA ILE A 17 -8.33 8.64 -5.99
C ILE A 17 -8.93 9.86 -6.64
N PHE A 18 -8.26 10.41 -7.64
CA PHE A 18 -8.67 11.65 -8.29
C PHE A 18 -8.27 11.69 -9.75
N SER A 19 -8.87 12.65 -10.46
CA SER A 19 -8.50 13.02 -11.82
C SER A 19 -8.17 14.50 -11.87
N LEU A 20 -7.17 14.86 -12.67
CA LEU A 20 -6.84 16.26 -12.89
C LEU A 20 -7.76 16.86 -13.96
N PRO A 21 -8.30 18.08 -13.76
CA PRO A 21 -9.06 18.75 -14.79
C PRO A 21 -8.22 18.93 -16.07
N PRO A 22 -8.81 18.84 -17.29
CA PRO A 22 -8.06 18.96 -18.54
C PRO A 22 -7.21 20.24 -18.64
N LYS A 23 -7.73 21.37 -18.11
CA LYS A 23 -7.00 22.64 -18.06
C LYS A 23 -5.74 22.56 -17.18
N SER A 24 -5.81 21.84 -16.07
CA SER A 24 -4.67 21.63 -15.16
C SER A 24 -3.61 20.75 -15.81
N LEU A 25 -4.02 19.74 -16.58
CA LEU A 25 -3.08 18.88 -17.31
C LEU A 25 -2.24 19.67 -18.31
N GLN A 26 -2.86 20.56 -19.08
CA GLN A 26 -2.16 21.41 -20.06
C GLN A 26 -1.19 22.41 -19.40
N LEU A 27 -1.46 22.81 -18.16
CA LEU A 27 -0.61 23.74 -17.41
C LEU A 27 0.55 23.04 -16.71
N LEU A 28 0.32 21.83 -16.19
CA LEU A 28 1.30 21.09 -15.38
C LEU A 28 2.24 20.21 -16.22
N PHE A 29 1.81 19.77 -17.40
CA PHE A 29 2.55 18.82 -18.21
C PHE A 29 2.73 19.29 -19.65
N PRO A 30 3.89 19.00 -20.29
CA PRO A 30 4.06 19.22 -21.71
C PRO A 30 3.03 18.43 -22.54
N PRO A 31 2.60 18.93 -23.71
CA PRO A 31 1.62 18.24 -24.57
C PRO A 31 2.06 16.85 -25.07
N THR A 32 3.36 16.56 -24.99
CA THR A 32 3.96 15.28 -25.41
C THR A 32 3.80 14.17 -24.37
N VAL A 33 3.40 14.49 -23.15
CA VAL A 33 3.27 13.51 -22.06
C VAL A 33 1.83 13.06 -21.96
N ASN A 34 1.60 11.77 -22.18
CA ASN A 34 0.29 11.16 -21.94
C ASN A 34 0.13 10.85 -20.45
N ILE A 35 -0.74 11.58 -19.76
CA ILE A 35 -0.99 11.40 -18.33
C ILE A 35 -2.18 10.44 -18.13
N PRO A 36 -2.05 9.40 -17.28
CA PRO A 36 -3.16 8.51 -16.97
C PRO A 36 -4.37 9.28 -16.40
N PRO A 37 -5.61 8.90 -16.78
CA PRO A 37 -6.81 9.66 -16.44
C PRO A 37 -7.14 9.65 -14.94
N HIS A 38 -6.74 8.58 -14.25
CA HIS A 38 -6.99 8.40 -12.82
C HIS A 38 -5.67 8.19 -12.09
N LEU A 39 -5.50 8.97 -11.03
CA LEU A 39 -4.34 8.97 -10.16
C LEU A 39 -4.78 8.63 -8.73
N ALA A 40 -3.86 8.08 -7.96
CA ALA A 40 -4.06 7.79 -6.54
C ALA A 40 -2.92 8.44 -5.74
N TYR A 41 -3.27 9.11 -4.64
CA TYR A 41 -2.31 9.48 -3.61
C TYR A 41 -2.12 8.30 -2.67
N ILE A 42 -0.89 7.81 -2.58
CA ILE A 42 -0.50 6.63 -1.81
C ILE A 42 0.47 7.04 -0.72
N GLU A 43 0.21 6.58 0.50
CA GLU A 43 1.19 6.58 1.59
C GLU A 43 1.81 5.19 1.71
N TRP A 44 3.14 5.12 1.78
CA TRP A 44 3.88 3.87 1.61
C TRP A 44 4.16 3.13 2.91
N PHE A 45 4.25 1.81 2.81
CA PHE A 45 4.86 0.96 3.81
C PHE A 45 6.29 0.61 3.40
N THR A 46 7.08 0.09 4.33
CA THR A 46 8.42 -0.43 4.05
C THR A 46 8.38 -1.49 2.95
N PRO A 47 9.43 -1.61 2.14
CA PRO A 47 9.57 -2.74 1.21
C PRO A 47 9.47 -4.09 1.93
N PHE A 48 9.11 -5.14 1.19
CA PHE A 48 9.11 -6.49 1.74
C PHE A 48 10.52 -6.89 2.19
N PRO A 49 10.70 -7.35 3.44
CA PRO A 49 12.00 -7.82 3.89
C PRO A 49 12.40 -9.09 3.12
N PRO A 50 13.70 -9.37 2.98
CA PRO A 50 14.20 -10.51 2.22
C PRO A 50 13.82 -11.87 2.83
N ALA A 51 13.43 -11.90 4.11
CA ALA A 51 13.02 -13.10 4.83
C ALA A 51 11.75 -12.87 5.63
N LEU A 52 10.96 -13.94 5.76
CA LEU A 52 9.78 -13.99 6.62
C LEU A 52 10.18 -14.00 8.10
N ASP A 53 9.28 -13.53 8.96
CA ASP A 53 9.44 -13.71 10.40
C ASP A 53 9.43 -15.21 10.76
N ARG A 54 10.37 -15.63 11.60
CA ARG A 54 10.59 -17.05 11.91
C ARG A 54 9.47 -17.68 12.73
N ASN A 55 8.73 -16.88 13.50
CA ASN A 55 7.73 -17.41 14.44
C ASN A 55 6.38 -17.63 13.77
N ASN A 56 6.00 -16.74 12.84
CA ASN A 56 4.69 -16.78 12.18
C ASN A 56 4.76 -16.99 10.66
N GLY A 57 5.94 -16.88 10.04
CA GLY A 57 6.11 -17.03 8.60
C GLY A 57 5.46 -15.89 7.79
N LEU A 58 5.24 -14.72 8.36
CA LEU A 58 4.62 -13.57 7.69
C LEU A 58 5.64 -12.46 7.42
N TYR A 59 5.40 -11.66 6.39
CA TYR A 59 6.15 -10.43 6.17
C TYR A 59 5.73 -9.36 7.16
N LYS A 60 6.70 -8.77 7.84
CA LYS A 60 6.50 -7.59 8.69
C LYS A 60 6.71 -6.33 7.86
N LEU A 61 5.72 -5.44 7.85
CA LEU A 61 5.81 -4.12 7.25
C LEU A 61 5.67 -3.05 8.33
N SER A 62 6.24 -1.87 8.08
CA SER A 62 6.05 -0.67 8.91
C SER A 62 5.62 0.49 8.05
N ARG A 63 4.91 1.47 8.62
CA ARG A 63 4.51 2.67 7.89
C ARG A 63 5.72 3.56 7.60
N LEU A 64 5.79 4.15 6.42
CA LEU A 64 6.78 5.16 6.07
C LEU A 64 6.16 6.56 6.08
N VAL A 65 6.99 7.57 6.36
CA VAL A 65 6.63 8.98 6.17
C VAL A 65 6.93 9.41 4.72
N VAL A 66 6.50 8.59 3.77
CA VAL A 66 6.74 8.78 2.33
C VAL A 66 5.43 8.57 1.60
N ALA A 67 5.12 9.46 0.67
CA ALA A 67 3.93 9.40 -0.16
C ALA A 67 4.27 9.73 -1.61
N SER A 68 3.45 9.23 -2.53
CA SER A 68 3.53 9.58 -3.96
C SER A 68 2.17 9.59 -4.63
N ILE A 69 2.12 10.21 -5.80
CA ILE A 69 0.98 10.12 -6.72
C ILE A 69 1.34 9.10 -7.78
N VAL A 70 0.51 8.08 -7.94
CA VAL A 70 0.70 7.01 -8.92
C VAL A 70 -0.53 6.87 -9.81
N PRO A 71 -0.39 6.41 -11.06
CA PRO A 71 -1.50 5.92 -11.86
C PRO A 71 -2.30 4.84 -11.13
N VAL A 72 -3.63 4.91 -11.18
CA VAL A 72 -4.48 3.85 -10.59
C VAL A 72 -4.22 2.49 -11.26
N GLY A 73 -3.80 2.49 -12.53
CA GLY A 73 -3.43 1.27 -13.26
C GLY A 73 -2.24 0.50 -12.66
N ASP A 74 -1.43 1.15 -11.82
CA ASP A 74 -0.29 0.51 -11.14
C ASP A 74 -0.72 -0.24 -9.86
N ILE A 75 -1.98 -0.06 -9.43
CA ILE A 75 -2.57 -0.79 -8.32
C ILE A 75 -2.99 -2.17 -8.82
N VAL A 76 -2.29 -3.20 -8.36
CA VAL A 76 -2.59 -4.58 -8.73
C VAL A 76 -3.83 -5.09 -8.00
N ARG A 77 -3.89 -4.87 -6.68
CA ARG A 77 -4.98 -5.40 -5.84
C ARG A 77 -4.99 -4.86 -4.41
N SER A 78 -6.10 -5.14 -3.72
CA SER A 78 -6.16 -5.06 -2.26
C SER A 78 -5.27 -6.10 -1.58
N ILE A 79 -4.66 -5.71 -0.47
CA ILE A 79 -3.86 -6.56 0.42
C ILE A 79 -4.36 -6.34 1.85
N HIS A 80 -4.41 -7.41 2.64
CA HIS A 80 -4.87 -7.34 4.01
C HIS A 80 -3.68 -7.29 4.98
N LEU A 81 -3.67 -6.25 5.82
CA LEU A 81 -2.67 -6.02 6.84
C LEU A 81 -3.27 -6.34 8.22
N ILE A 82 -2.58 -7.18 8.98
CA ILE A 82 -2.95 -7.50 10.37
C ILE A 82 -2.10 -6.62 11.28
N PRO A 83 -2.69 -5.78 12.14
CA PRO A 83 -1.94 -5.00 13.11
C PRO A 83 -1.07 -5.91 13.97
N LYS A 84 0.21 -5.57 14.17
CA LYS A 84 1.03 -6.28 15.13
C LYS A 84 0.68 -5.78 16.53
N PHE A 85 -0.14 -6.56 17.22
CA PHE A 85 -0.45 -6.30 18.63
C PHE A 85 0.79 -6.52 19.51
N GLY A 86 0.90 -5.72 20.58
CA GLY A 86 1.82 -5.98 21.68
C GLY A 86 1.24 -7.04 22.63
N ASP A 87 1.49 -6.89 23.93
CA ASP A 87 0.95 -7.81 24.95
C ASP A 87 -0.59 -7.83 24.97
N SER A 88 -1.21 -6.72 24.56
CA SER A 88 -2.65 -6.61 24.38
C SER A 88 -2.99 -5.72 23.19
N ALA A 89 -4.13 -5.97 22.55
CA ALA A 89 -4.70 -5.04 21.59
C ALA A 89 -5.16 -3.77 22.31
N LEU A 90 -4.76 -2.61 21.79
CA LEU A 90 -5.21 -1.31 22.27
C LEU A 90 -6.70 -1.14 21.95
N ARG A 91 -7.50 -0.74 22.96
CA ARG A 91 -8.99 -0.70 22.85
C ARG A 91 -9.49 0.45 21.99
N GLU A 92 -8.67 1.49 21.85
CA GLU A 92 -8.91 2.66 21.03
C GLU A 92 -8.81 2.36 19.53
N TRP A 93 -8.18 1.25 19.13
CA TRP A 93 -8.05 0.89 17.73
C TRP A 93 -9.39 0.43 17.16
N THR A 94 -9.83 1.13 16.12
CA THR A 94 -10.97 0.72 15.32
C THR A 94 -10.51 0.26 13.94
N SER A 95 -11.37 -0.39 13.17
CA SER A 95 -11.08 -0.71 11.78
C SER A 95 -10.77 0.51 10.91
N GLU A 96 -11.21 1.70 11.33
CA GLU A 96 -11.01 2.95 10.61
C GLU A 96 -9.68 3.63 10.96
N THR A 97 -9.24 3.52 12.22
CA THR A 97 -8.06 4.24 12.71
C THR A 97 -6.81 3.37 12.80
N VAL A 98 -6.94 2.03 12.84
CA VAL A 98 -5.80 1.15 13.12
C VAL A 98 -4.67 1.23 12.09
N LEU A 99 -4.97 1.57 10.83
CA LEU A 99 -3.93 1.80 9.81
C LEU A 99 -3.12 3.07 10.09
N GLU A 100 -3.68 4.02 10.84
CA GLU A 100 -3.03 5.25 11.27
C GLU A 100 -2.28 5.08 12.60
N ASP A 101 -2.93 4.41 13.56
CA ASP A 101 -2.48 4.31 14.94
C ASP A 101 -1.42 3.23 15.15
N CYS A 102 -1.40 2.19 14.29
CA CYS A 102 -0.44 1.10 14.38
C CYS A 102 0.78 1.36 13.48
N ASN A 103 1.98 1.17 14.02
CA ASN A 103 3.22 1.40 13.28
C ASN A 103 3.69 0.18 12.47
N THR A 104 3.26 -1.02 12.84
CA THR A 104 3.77 -2.27 12.25
C THR A 104 2.69 -3.29 12.01
N PHE A 105 2.75 -3.96 10.87
CA PHE A 105 1.72 -4.87 10.39
C PHE A 105 2.33 -6.17 9.87
N TRP A 106 1.53 -7.22 9.90
CA TRP A 106 1.79 -8.47 9.20
C TRP A 106 0.98 -8.52 7.91
N VAL A 107 1.61 -8.94 6.83
CA VAL A 107 0.90 -9.22 5.57
C VAL A 107 0.16 -10.55 5.73
N ASN A 108 -1.16 -10.52 5.59
CA ASN A 108 -1.97 -11.74 5.63
C ASN A 108 -1.86 -12.48 4.30
N SER A 109 -0.84 -13.34 4.17
CA SER A 109 -0.64 -14.17 2.98
C SER A 109 -1.72 -15.23 2.76
N TYR A 110 -2.62 -15.44 3.72
CA TYR A 110 -3.58 -16.55 3.72
C TYR A 110 -5.03 -16.13 3.44
N ILE A 111 -5.27 -14.83 3.23
CA ILE A 111 -6.63 -14.30 3.05
C ILE A 111 -7.30 -14.83 1.76
N ASP A 112 -6.51 -15.12 0.73
CA ASP A 112 -6.99 -15.71 -0.52
C ASP A 112 -5.88 -16.45 -1.27
N ARG A 113 -6.26 -17.29 -2.24
CA ARG A 113 -5.33 -18.13 -3.01
C ARG A 113 -4.30 -17.35 -3.81
N HIS A 114 -4.68 -16.20 -4.38
CA HIS A 114 -3.76 -15.39 -5.18
C HIS A 114 -2.70 -14.75 -4.29
N THR A 115 -3.10 -14.20 -3.14
CA THR A 115 -2.16 -13.61 -2.16
C THR A 115 -1.23 -14.71 -1.62
N PHE A 116 -1.76 -15.90 -1.35
CA PHE A 116 -0.95 -17.05 -0.94
C PHE A 116 0.10 -17.40 -2.01
N SER A 117 -0.30 -17.57 -3.26
CA SER A 117 0.61 -17.91 -4.36
C SER A 117 1.67 -16.85 -4.67
N ILE A 118 1.43 -15.57 -4.32
CA ILE A 118 2.39 -14.48 -4.53
C ILE A 118 3.46 -14.49 -3.43
N PHE A 119 3.07 -14.81 -2.18
CA PHE A 119 3.92 -14.66 -1.00
C PHE A 119 4.42 -15.97 -0.38
N ARG A 120 4.10 -17.12 -0.97
CA ARG A 120 4.51 -18.47 -0.53
C ARG A 120 4.95 -19.32 -1.71
#